data_AF-A0A920AL38-F1
#
_entry.id   AF-A0A920AL38-F1
#
_cell.length_a   1.000
_cell.length_b   1.000
_cell.length_c   1.000
_cell.angle_alpha   90.00
_cell.angle_beta   90.00
_cell.angle_gamma   90.00
#
_symmetry.space_group_name_H-M   'P 1'
#
loop_
_entity.id
_entity.type
_entity.pdbx_description
1 polymer ?
#
loop_
_entity_poly.entity_id
_entity_poly.type
_entity_poly.pdbx_seq_one_letter_code
_entity_poly.pdbx_strand_id
1 'polypeptide(L)'
;MKNIEISEKSNELNINNLEISPTYVGDIVNQIHKTFKIIENQIVHCTSLGSTTWYQFAKSILKTNNISIKVNKVKNFDKDLIIRPKYTVLRNSYLIKIN
;
A
#
# COMPACT_ATOMS: atom_id res chain seq x y z
N MET A 1 -5.76 -9.27 8.54
CA MET A 1 -5.87 -8.28 7.45
C MET A 1 -6.95 -7.30 7.85
N LYS A 2 -6.60 -6.09 8.31
CA LYS A 2 -7.53 -5.19 9.01
C LYS A 2 -8.83 -4.89 8.26
N ASN A 3 -8.79 -4.77 6.94
CA ASN A 3 -9.99 -4.55 6.12
C ASN A 3 -10.93 -5.77 6.09
N ILE A 4 -10.38 -6.99 6.10
CA ILE A 4 -11.17 -8.24 6.16
C ILE A 4 -11.81 -8.37 7.54
N GLU A 5 -11.03 -8.16 8.61
CA GLU A 5 -11.54 -8.21 9.99
C GLU A 5 -12.65 -7.19 10.25
N ILE A 6 -12.57 -6.01 9.63
CA ILE A 6 -13.65 -5.01 9.72
C ILE A 6 -14.87 -5.44 8.92
N SER A 7 -14.68 -6.02 7.73
CA SER A 7 -15.79 -6.48 6.88
C SER A 7 -16.60 -7.64 7.49
N GLU A 8 -16.00 -8.40 8.39
CA GLU A 8 -16.71 -9.42 9.18
C GLU A 8 -17.63 -8.82 10.24
N LYS A 9 -17.39 -7.56 10.66
CA LYS A 9 -18.08 -6.89 11.76
C LYS A 9 -18.96 -5.72 11.31
N SER A 10 -18.83 -5.29 10.06
CA SER A 10 -19.49 -4.11 9.50
C SER A 10 -19.85 -4.33 8.03
N ASN A 11 -21.02 -3.87 7.63
CA ASN A 11 -21.49 -3.91 6.24
C ASN A 11 -20.91 -2.78 5.38
N GLU A 12 -20.14 -1.87 5.98
CA GLU A 12 -19.45 -0.81 5.25
C GLU A 12 -18.05 -0.52 5.77
N LEU A 13 -17.23 0.04 4.87
CA LEU A 13 -15.85 0.43 5.11
C LEU A 13 -15.60 1.81 4.52
N ASN A 14 -15.27 2.77 5.38
CA ASN A 14 -14.84 4.11 4.97
C ASN A 14 -13.32 4.09 4.78
N ILE A 15 -12.83 4.47 3.60
CA ILE A 15 -11.40 4.44 3.26
C ILE A 15 -10.98 5.76 2.62
N ASN A 16 -9.82 6.27 3.03
CA ASN A 16 -9.26 7.48 2.43
C ASN A 16 -8.79 7.24 0.99
N ASN A 17 -8.52 8.31 0.24
CA ASN A 17 -8.08 8.22 -1.15
C ASN A 17 -6.67 8.76 -1.36
N LEU A 18 -5.77 8.55 -0.40
CA LEU A 18 -4.36 8.92 -0.57
C LEU A 18 -3.69 7.95 -1.55
N GLU A 19 -2.78 8.48 -2.39
CA GLU A 19 -2.00 7.70 -3.35
C GLU A 19 -0.84 6.99 -2.67
N ILE A 20 -0.75 5.68 -2.91
CA ILE A 20 0.16 4.74 -2.28
C ILE A 20 0.71 3.72 -3.28
N SER A 21 1.75 2.99 -2.88
CA SER A 21 2.24 1.78 -3.55
C SER A 21 2.16 0.62 -2.55
N PRO A 22 1.04 -0.13 -2.50
CA PRO A 22 0.91 -1.28 -1.62
C PRO A 22 2.05 -2.25 -1.91
N THR A 23 2.84 -2.59 -0.88
CA THR A 23 4.06 -3.37 -1.08
C THR A 23 3.97 -4.70 -0.36
N TYR A 24 4.21 -5.79 -1.10
CA TYR A 24 4.23 -7.14 -0.55
C TYR A 24 5.57 -7.44 0.12
N VAL A 25 5.55 -7.98 1.34
CA VAL A 25 6.77 -8.27 2.10
C VAL A 25 7.67 -9.27 1.38
N GLY A 26 7.11 -10.26 0.67
CA GLY A 26 7.91 -11.21 -0.09
C GLY A 26 8.73 -10.54 -1.21
N ASP A 27 8.17 -9.52 -1.86
CA ASP A 27 8.90 -8.74 -2.87
C ASP A 27 10.06 -7.95 -2.24
N ILE A 28 9.83 -7.35 -1.06
CA ILE A 28 10.89 -6.66 -0.30
C ILE A 28 12.02 -7.63 0.06
N VAL A 29 11.70 -8.81 0.60
CA VAL A 29 12.70 -9.82 0.97
C VAL A 29 13.54 -10.22 -0.24
N ASN A 30 12.88 -10.46 -1.38
CA ASN A 30 13.57 -10.79 -2.62
C ASN A 30 14.45 -9.65 -3.12
N GLN A 31 13.98 -8.40 -3.03
CA GLN A 31 14.75 -7.21 -3.40
C GLN A 31 15.96 -7.02 -2.50
N ILE A 32 15.81 -7.15 -1.18
CA ILE A 32 16.92 -7.08 -0.23
C ILE A 32 17.96 -8.16 -0.54
N HIS A 33 17.56 -9.42 -0.71
CA HIS A 33 18.49 -10.52 -0.97
C HIS A 33 19.32 -10.31 -2.24
N LYS A 34 18.69 -9.81 -3.32
CA LYS A 34 19.38 -9.52 -4.59
C LYS A 34 20.34 -8.35 -4.50
N THR A 35 20.08 -7.40 -3.61
CA THR A 35 20.77 -6.11 -3.62
C THR A 35 21.72 -5.91 -2.46
N PHE A 36 21.61 -6.70 -1.39
CA PHE A 36 22.36 -6.54 -0.15
C PHE A 36 23.87 -6.37 -0.35
N LYS A 37 24.49 -7.11 -1.28
CA LYS A 37 25.93 -7.02 -1.59
C LYS A 37 26.31 -5.88 -2.53
N ILE A 38 25.33 -5.26 -3.18
CA ILE A 38 25.51 -4.23 -4.23
C ILE A 38 25.30 -2.83 -3.64
N ILE A 39 24.36 -2.70 -2.68
CA ILE A 39 23.91 -1.43 -2.12
C ILE A 39 24.73 -0.93 -0.93
N GLU A 40 25.96 -1.44 -0.72
CA GLU A 40 26.76 -1.04 0.45
C GLU A 40 26.79 0.49 0.60
N ASN A 41 26.27 0.96 1.74
CA ASN A 41 26.14 2.38 2.11
C ASN A 41 25.22 3.25 1.24
N GLN A 42 24.20 2.67 0.58
CA GLN A 42 23.22 3.41 -0.22
C GLN A 42 21.82 3.43 0.41
N ILE A 43 21.12 4.56 0.26
CA ILE A 43 19.69 4.67 0.59
C ILE A 43 18.88 4.27 -0.65
N VAL A 44 18.01 3.26 -0.51
CA VAL A 44 17.20 2.74 -1.61
C VAL A 44 15.72 2.74 -1.26
N HIS A 45 14.88 3.11 -2.23
CA HIS A 45 13.44 2.86 -2.15
C HIS A 45 13.14 1.42 -2.60
N CYS A 46 12.23 0.77 -1.88
CA CYS A 46 11.91 -0.64 -2.04
C CYS A 46 10.38 -0.81 -1.92
N THR A 47 9.64 -0.41 -2.96
CA THR A 47 8.18 -0.56 -3.04
C THR A 47 7.77 -1.45 -4.20
N SER A 48 6.58 -2.05 -4.17
CA SER A 48 6.03 -2.69 -5.38
C SER A 48 5.80 -1.65 -6.48
N LEU A 49 5.85 -2.06 -7.74
CA LEU A 49 5.71 -1.16 -8.88
C LEU A 49 4.27 -0.65 -9.04
N GLY A 50 4.14 0.58 -9.54
CA GLY A 50 2.85 1.23 -9.78
C GLY A 50 2.32 1.98 -8.55
N SER A 51 1.11 2.51 -8.71
CA SER A 51 0.41 3.25 -7.66
C SER A 51 -1.08 2.95 -7.68
N THR A 52 -1.72 3.17 -6.55
CA THR A 52 -3.18 3.12 -6.39
C THR A 52 -3.58 3.93 -5.17
N THR A 53 -4.87 4.12 -4.95
CA THR A 53 -5.35 4.74 -3.71
C THR A 53 -5.66 3.68 -2.66
N TRP A 54 -5.63 4.03 -1.38
CA TRP A 54 -6.13 3.13 -0.32
C TRP A 54 -7.54 2.59 -0.63
N TYR A 55 -8.42 3.45 -1.18
CA TYR A 55 -9.77 3.09 -1.60
C TYR A 55 -9.79 1.98 -2.66
N GLN A 56 -9.01 2.13 -3.74
CA GLN A 56 -8.95 1.13 -4.80
C GLN A 56 -8.25 -0.15 -4.34
N PHE A 57 -7.23 -0.04 -3.50
CA PHE A 57 -6.56 -1.19 -2.91
C PHE A 57 -7.50 -1.99 -2.01
N ALA A 58 -8.27 -1.34 -1.14
CA ALA A 58 -9.26 -1.99 -0.28
C ALA A 58 -10.33 -2.73 -1.10
N LYS A 59 -10.86 -2.09 -2.16
CA LYS A 59 -11.79 -2.77 -3.08
C LYS A 59 -11.19 -3.99 -3.74
N SER A 60 -9.92 -3.90 -4.14
CA SER A 60 -9.21 -5.02 -4.76
C SER A 60 -9.05 -6.19 -3.79
N ILE A 61 -8.65 -5.92 -2.54
CA ILE A 61 -8.57 -6.95 -1.48
C ILE A 61 -9.93 -7.64 -1.28
N LEU A 62 -11.00 -6.87 -1.09
CA LEU A 62 -12.34 -7.41 -0.84
C LEU A 62 -12.83 -8.24 -2.03
N LYS A 63 -12.63 -7.74 -3.25
CA LYS A 63 -12.96 -8.46 -4.49
C LYS A 63 -12.22 -9.79 -4.60
N THR A 64 -10.91 -9.80 -4.37
CA THR A 64 -10.08 -11.03 -4.43
C THR A 64 -10.50 -12.06 -3.38
N ASN A 65 -11.11 -11.63 -2.28
CA ASN A 65 -11.62 -12.52 -1.21
C ASN A 65 -13.13 -12.81 -1.33
N ASN A 66 -13.79 -12.41 -2.42
CA ASN A 66 -15.24 -12.56 -2.62
C ASN A 66 -16.09 -11.92 -1.50
N ILE A 67 -15.60 -10.86 -0.87
CA ILE A 67 -16.30 -10.14 0.20
C ILE A 67 -17.09 -8.98 -0.41
N SER A 68 -18.41 -8.97 -0.18
CA SER A 68 -19.31 -7.93 -0.68
C SER A 68 -19.78 -7.02 0.46
N ILE A 69 -19.11 -5.88 0.62
CA ILE A 69 -19.50 -4.81 1.54
C ILE A 69 -19.43 -3.45 0.84
N LYS A 70 -20.12 -2.44 1.38
CA LYS A 70 -20.09 -1.08 0.83
C LYS A 70 -18.75 -0.42 1.16
N VAL A 71 -18.01 0.05 0.14
CA VAL A 71 -16.76 0.80 0.36
C VAL A 71 -16.97 2.27 -0.01
N ASN A 72 -16.87 3.15 0.97
CA ASN A 72 -17.04 4.59 0.80
C ASN A 72 -15.67 5.27 0.74
N LYS A 73 -15.53 6.21 -0.20
CA LYS A 73 -14.35 7.08 -0.30
C LYS A 73 -14.53 8.29 0.61
N VAL A 74 -13.62 8.50 1.57
CA VAL A 74 -13.63 9.65 2.47
C VAL A 74 -12.42 10.55 2.25
N LYS A 75 -12.57 11.87 2.45
CA LYS A 75 -11.48 12.85 2.26
C LYS A 75 -10.51 12.84 3.43
N ASN A 76 -11.04 12.87 4.64
CA ASN A 76 -10.32 12.76 5.90
C ASN A 76 -11.10 11.78 6.79
N PHE A 77 -10.41 11.00 7.62
CA PHE A 77 -11.08 10.46 8.79
C PHE A 77 -11.24 11.62 9.77
N ASP A 78 -12.47 11.97 10.13
CA ASP A 78 -12.77 13.09 11.04
C ASP A 78 -12.11 12.96 12.43
N LYS A 79 -11.44 11.83 12.70
CA LYS A 79 -10.76 11.48 13.95
C LYS A 79 -9.24 11.48 13.85
N ASP A 80 -8.65 11.68 12.66
CA ASP A 80 -7.19 11.65 12.52
C ASP A 80 -6.61 12.98 13.01
N LEU A 81 -6.01 12.98 14.21
CA LEU A 81 -5.19 14.07 14.75
C LEU A 81 -3.89 14.33 13.93
N ILE A 82 -3.67 13.54 12.87
CA ILE A 82 -2.40 13.47 12.14
C ILE A 82 -2.65 13.75 10.66
N ILE A 83 -1.90 14.71 10.11
CA ILE A 83 -1.88 15.01 8.68
C ILE A 83 -1.05 13.95 7.95
N ARG A 84 -1.68 13.23 7.02
CA ARG A 84 -1.01 12.23 6.17
C ARG A 84 -0.65 12.84 4.81
N PRO A 85 0.52 12.51 4.22
CA PRO A 85 0.84 12.95 2.87
C PRO A 85 -0.18 12.43 1.86
N LYS A 86 -0.57 13.29 0.90
CA LYS A 86 -1.53 12.94 -0.16
C LYS A 86 -0.97 11.93 -1.17
N TYR A 87 0.35 11.90 -1.32
CA TYR A 87 1.07 11.09 -2.29
C TYR A 87 2.32 10.51 -1.64
N THR A 88 2.43 9.19 -1.63
CA THR A 88 3.54 8.46 -0.97
C THR A 88 4.19 7.42 -1.89
N VAL A 89 3.89 7.47 -3.19
CA VAL A 89 4.48 6.59 -4.20
C VAL A 89 5.97 6.92 -4.31
N LEU A 90 6.81 5.89 -4.19
CA LEU A 90 8.26 6.02 -4.27
C LEU A 90 8.76 5.39 -5.56
N ARG A 91 9.73 6.04 -6.21
CA ARG A 91 10.41 5.49 -7.37
C ARG A 91 11.60 4.66 -6.91
N ASN A 92 11.67 3.40 -7.35
CA ASN A 92 12.78 2.47 -7.10
C ASN A 92 14.01 2.78 -7.98
N SER A 93 14.46 4.03 -8.01
CA SER A 93 15.47 4.52 -8.95
C SER A 93 16.79 3.75 -8.89
N TYR A 94 17.20 3.29 -7.71
CA TYR A 94 18.43 2.52 -7.54
C TYR A 94 18.24 1.08 -8.05
N LEU A 95 17.15 0.41 -7.65
CA LEU A 95 16.86 -0.96 -8.07
C LEU A 95 16.73 -1.10 -9.60
N ILE A 96 16.24 -0.06 -10.29
CA ILE A 96 16.16 -0.04 -11.75
C ILE A 96 17.55 0.00 -12.42
N LYS A 97 18.56 0.60 -11.77
CA LYS A 97 19.91 0.74 -12.36
C LYS A 97 20.76 -0.51 -12.26
N ILE A 98 20.43 -1.42 -11.34
CA ILE A 98 21.24 -2.60 -11.01
C ILE A 98 20.61 -3.91 -11.54
N ASN A 99 19.41 -3.84 -12.10
CA ASN A 99 18.81 -4.90 -12.92
C ASN A 99 19.23 -4.71 -14.37
#